data_AF-A0A0K8V1H8-F1
#
_entry.id   AF-A0A0K8V1H8-F1
#
_cell.length_a   1.000
_cell.length_b   1.000
_cell.length_c   1.000
_cell.angle_alpha   90.00
_cell.angle_beta   90.00
_cell.angle_gamma   90.00
#
_symmetry.space_group_name_H-M   'P 1'
#
loop_
_entity.id
_entity.type
_entity.pdbx_description
1 polymer ?
#
loop_
_entity_poly.entity_id
_entity_poly.type
_entity_poly.pdbx_seq_one_letter_code
_entity_poly.pdbx_strand_id
1 'polypeptide(L)'
;MCRDPSCIDLNAIVGFILNVPSDYKFAFVTLPLQKRHWIAVRCIDGKYYNLDSKLREPECIGSETDLLTYLRAQLETNKRELFVIVEKTSTSSEQQNANWLKSETIAKPPRDRNGSGHIA
;
A
#
# COMPACT_ATOMS: atom_id res chain seq x y z
N MET A 1 -7.37 -5.81 11.97
CA MET A 1 -6.71 -6.49 10.84
C MET A 1 -6.39 -5.44 9.78
N CYS A 2 -5.11 -5.30 9.39
CA CYS A 2 -4.72 -4.40 8.31
C CYS A 2 -5.16 -5.00 6.96
N ARG A 3 -5.66 -4.19 6.02
CA ARG A 3 -6.02 -4.67 4.67
C ARG A 3 -4.75 -5.03 3.89
N ASP A 4 -4.82 -6.07 3.06
CA ASP A 4 -3.69 -6.45 2.20
C ASP A 4 -3.39 -5.33 1.19
N PRO A 5 -2.13 -4.90 1.02
CA PRO A 5 -1.78 -3.79 0.15
C PRO A 5 -2.01 -4.08 -1.35
N SER A 6 -2.29 -5.32 -1.75
CA SER A 6 -2.61 -5.65 -3.15
C SER A 6 -3.86 -4.97 -3.69
N CYS A 7 -4.78 -4.53 -2.81
CA CYS A 7 -5.96 -3.75 -3.19
C CYS A 7 -5.62 -2.34 -3.68
N ILE A 8 -4.37 -1.89 -3.57
CA ILE A 8 -3.93 -0.57 -4.01
C ILE A 8 -3.59 -0.62 -5.51
N ASP A 9 -4.14 0.31 -6.29
CA ASP A 9 -3.74 0.57 -7.66
C ASP A 9 -2.49 1.46 -7.67
N LEU A 10 -1.34 0.85 -7.98
CA LEU A 10 -0.04 1.51 -7.97
C LEU A 10 0.12 2.55 -9.09
N ASN A 11 -0.77 2.57 -10.09
CA ASN A 11 -0.75 3.59 -11.14
C ASN A 11 -1.43 4.90 -10.71
N ALA A 12 -2.31 4.83 -9.72
CA ALA A 12 -3.09 5.96 -9.23
C ALA A 12 -2.46 6.64 -8.01
N ILE A 13 -1.27 6.18 -7.57
CA ILE A 13 -0.57 6.70 -6.40
C ILE A 13 0.65 7.52 -6.80
N VAL A 14 0.97 8.51 -5.97
CA VAL A 14 2.22 9.26 -6.02
C VAL A 14 3.30 8.55 -5.19
N GLY A 15 2.90 7.94 -4.08
CA GLY A 15 3.78 7.24 -3.16
C GLY A 15 3.10 6.92 -1.84
N PHE A 16 3.91 6.59 -0.85
CA PHE A 16 3.45 6.17 0.47
C PHE A 16 4.19 6.89 1.58
N ILE A 17 3.51 7.02 2.72
CA ILE A 17 4.11 7.43 3.98
C ILE A 17 3.83 6.36 5.01
N LEU A 18 4.88 5.81 5.61
CA LEU A 18 4.84 4.84 6.69
C LEU A 18 5.12 5.55 8.02
N ASN A 19 4.26 5.31 9.00
CA ASN A 19 4.46 5.70 10.39
C ASN A 19 4.91 4.47 11.18
N VAL A 20 6.18 4.43 11.58
CA VAL A 20 6.76 3.29 12.30
C VAL A 20 7.16 3.67 13.72
N PRO A 21 7.01 2.78 14.72
CA PRO A 21 7.55 3.01 16.04
C PRO A 21 9.09 3.01 15.98
N SER A 22 9.72 3.97 16.64
CA SER A 22 11.17 4.11 16.73
C SER A 22 11.61 4.07 18.18
N ASP A 23 12.32 3.01 18.54
CA ASP A 23 12.94 2.90 19.86
C ASP A 23 14.30 3.59 19.86
N TYR A 24 14.56 4.41 20.89
CA TYR A 24 15.89 4.99 21.13
C TYR A 24 16.59 4.17 22.21
N LYS A 25 17.72 3.55 21.86
CA LYS A 25 18.62 2.90 22.83
C LYS A 25 19.68 3.91 23.23
N PHE A 26 19.64 4.37 24.48
CA PHE A 26 20.67 5.25 25.03
C PHE A 26 21.53 4.45 26.03
N ALA A 27 22.72 4.03 25.59
CA ALA A 27 23.65 3.19 26.37
C ALA A 27 22.98 1.95 26.99
N PHE A 28 22.70 1.97 28.30
CA PHE A 28 22.15 0.84 29.07
C PHE A 28 20.67 1.02 29.47
N VAL A 29 20.04 2.14 29.09
CA VAL A 29 18.64 2.44 29.44
C VAL A 29 17.84 2.62 28.16
N THR A 30 16.87 1.73 27.94
CA THR A 30 15.84 1.93 26.93
C THR A 30 14.81 2.91 27.51
N LEU A 31 14.93 4.18 27.14
CA LEU A 31 13.91 5.15 27.53
C LEU A 31 12.58 4.77 26.86
N PRO A 32 11.45 4.68 27.58
CA PRO A 32 10.15 4.32 27.03
C PRO A 32 9.51 5.48 26.24
N LEU A 33 10.31 6.21 25.45
CA LEU A 33 9.81 7.21 24.53
C LEU A 33 9.49 6.52 23.20
N GLN A 34 8.23 6.15 23.03
CA GLN A 34 7.70 5.68 21.76
C GLN A 34 7.60 6.85 20.78
N LYS A 35 8.73 7.22 20.16
CA LYS A 35 8.71 8.19 19.07
C LYS A 35 8.25 7.52 17.80
N ARG A 36 7.48 8.25 17.01
CA ARG A 36 7.10 7.87 15.67
C ARG A 36 8.17 8.33 14.68
N HIS A 37 8.40 7.51 13.67
CA HIS A 37 9.33 7.80 12.60
C HIS A 37 8.61 7.67 11.27
N TRP A 38 8.77 8.68 10.44
CA TRP A 38 8.07 8.78 9.16
C TRP A 38 9.02 8.39 8.05
N ILE A 39 8.59 7.42 7.25
CA ILE A 39 9.34 6.91 6.11
C ILE A 39 8.53 7.19 4.86
N ALA A 40 9.14 7.84 3.87
CA ALA A 40 8.53 8.01 2.55
C ALA A 40 8.96 6.88 1.62
N VAL A 41 8.03 6.35 0.84
CA VAL A 41 8.32 5.38 -0.22
C VAL A 41 7.79 5.92 -1.55
N ARG A 42 8.61 5.92 -2.59
CA ARG A 42 8.25 6.51 -3.88
C ARG A 42 8.82 5.70 -5.05
N CYS A 43 8.06 5.66 -6.14
CA CYS A 43 8.55 5.18 -7.43
C CYS A 43 9.37 6.26 -8.14
N ILE A 44 10.59 5.93 -8.52
CA ILE A 44 11.52 6.77 -9.28
C ILE A 44 12.11 5.89 -10.38
N ASP A 45 11.97 6.30 -11.64
CA ASP A 45 12.46 5.56 -12.81
C ASP A 45 12.02 4.08 -12.85
N GLY A 46 10.77 3.81 -12.47
CA GLY A 46 10.18 2.48 -12.50
C GLY A 46 10.60 1.56 -11.35
N LYS A 47 11.33 2.07 -10.34
CA LYS A 47 11.68 1.33 -9.12
C LYS A 47 11.22 2.07 -7.87
N TYR A 48 10.82 1.31 -6.87
CA TYR A 48 10.44 1.85 -5.56
C TYR A 48 11.67 1.99 -4.66
N TYR A 49 11.72 3.12 -3.96
CA TYR A 49 12.79 3.42 -3.01
C TYR A 49 12.21 3.77 -1.65
N ASN A 50 12.90 3.29 -0.62
CA ASN A 50 12.75 3.71 0.76
C ASN A 50 13.59 4.98 0.96
N LEU A 51 12.90 6.09 1.24
CA LEU A 51 13.47 7.43 1.44
C LEU A 51 13.52 7.79 2.93
N ASP A 52 13.79 6.82 3.78
CA ASP A 52 13.99 7.03 5.21
C ASP A 52 15.19 7.97 5.45
N SER A 53 14.92 9.11 6.10
CA SER A 53 15.92 10.11 6.52
C SER A 53 17.03 9.59 7.45
N LYS A 54 16.86 8.42 8.06
CA LYS A 54 17.90 7.74 8.87
C LYS A 54 18.90 6.96 8.02
N LEU A 55 18.56 6.63 6.78
CA LEU A 55 19.48 5.98 5.86
C LEU A 55 20.48 7.00 5.32
N ARG A 56 21.68 6.54 5.00
CA ARG A 56 22.70 7.38 4.36
C ARG A 56 22.33 7.72 2.92
N GLU A 57 21.59 6.84 2.27
CA GLU A 57 21.16 6.94 0.88
C GLU A 57 19.82 6.21 0.68
N PRO A 58 19.06 6.53 -0.39
CA PRO A 58 17.83 5.83 -0.74
C PRO A 58 18.06 4.32 -0.93
N GLU A 59 17.32 3.52 -0.18
CA GLU A 59 17.37 2.06 -0.33
C GLU A 59 16.42 1.61 -1.43
N CYS A 60 16.94 0.89 -2.43
CA CYS A 60 16.13 0.34 -3.51
C CYS A 60 15.31 -0.86 -3.01
N ILE A 61 13.98 -0.72 -3.02
CA ILE A 61 13.04 -1.82 -2.74
C ILE A 61 12.90 -2.72 -3.97
N GLY A 62 12.80 -2.13 -5.16
CA GLY A 62 12.71 -2.87 -6.42
C GLY A 62 11.41 -2.62 -7.19
N SER A 63 10.79 -3.69 -7.69
CA SER A 63 9.57 -3.66 -8.51
C SER A 63 8.30 -3.48 -7.69
N GLU A 64 7.15 -3.42 -8.36
CA GLU A 64 5.83 -3.43 -7.71
C GLU A 64 5.61 -4.66 -6.81
N THR A 65 6.05 -5.83 -7.25
CA THR A 65 5.92 -7.07 -6.46
C THR A 65 6.77 -7.01 -5.19
N ASP A 66 7.98 -6.45 -5.30
CA ASP A 66 8.88 -6.26 -4.16
C ASP A 66 8.31 -5.24 -3.18
N LEU A 67 7.73 -4.15 -3.68
CA LEU A 67 7.03 -3.16 -2.87
C LEU A 67 5.87 -3.81 -2.09
N LEU A 68 5.00 -4.59 -2.74
CA LEU A 68 3.88 -5.22 -2.04
C LEU A 68 4.37 -6.17 -0.94
N THR A 69 5.45 -6.90 -1.20
CA THR A 69 6.10 -7.77 -0.21
C THR A 69 6.65 -6.94 0.96
N TYR A 70 7.34 -5.85 0.67
CA TYR A 70 7.85 -4.91 1.65
C TYR A 70 6.72 -4.32 2.52
N LEU A 71 5.64 -3.82 1.91
CA LEU A 71 4.51 -3.23 2.63
C LEU A 71 3.80 -4.26 3.51
N ARG A 72 3.64 -5.51 3.05
CA ARG A 72 3.08 -6.59 3.88
C ARG A 72 3.92 -6.84 5.13
N ALA A 73 5.24 -6.94 4.97
CA ALA A 73 6.15 -7.11 6.09
C ALA A 73 6.10 -5.91 7.06
N GLN A 74 5.98 -4.68 6.53
CA GLN A 74 5.80 -3.48 7.36
C GLN A 74 4.44 -3.47 8.07
N LEU A 75 3.37 -4.05 7.51
CA LEU A 75 2.03 -3.99 8.11
C LEU A 75 1.68 -5.19 9.00
N GLU A 76 2.57 -6.17 9.10
CA GLU A 76 2.39 -7.35 9.96
C GLU A 76 2.19 -6.96 11.44
N THR A 77 2.84 -5.88 11.88
CA THR A 77 2.63 -5.34 13.24
C THR A 77 1.53 -4.29 13.26
N ASN A 78 0.52 -4.44 14.12
CA ASN A 78 -0.56 -3.45 14.31
C ASN A 78 -0.11 -2.10 14.91
N LYS A 79 1.20 -1.88 15.07
CA LYS A 79 1.77 -0.63 15.57
C LYS A 79 2.20 0.31 14.45
N ARG A 80 2.07 -0.07 13.18
CA ARG A 80 2.49 0.72 12.03
C ARG A 80 1.28 1.18 11.24
N GLU A 81 1.38 2.36 10.66
CA GLU A 81 0.31 2.96 9.86
C GLU A 81 0.86 3.27 8.48
N LEU A 82 0.05 3.04 7.44
CA LEU A 82 0.39 3.34 6.06
C LEU A 82 -0.60 4.37 5.53
N PHE A 83 -0.05 5.46 5.02
CA PHE A 83 -0.78 6.50 4.32
C PHE A 83 -0.47 6.38 2.83
N VAL A 84 -1.53 6.33 2.01
CA VAL A 84 -1.43 6.30 0.56
C VAL A 84 -1.55 7.73 0.05
N ILE A 85 -0.55 8.20 -0.70
CA ILE A 85 -0.53 9.54 -1.26
C ILE A 85 -0.99 9.45 -2.70
N VAL A 86 -2.08 10.16 -3.02
CA VAL A 86 -2.68 10.22 -4.36
C VAL A 86 -2.73 11.66 -4.83
N GLU A 87 -2.67 11.85 -6.14
CA GLU A 87 -2.86 13.18 -6.72
C GLU A 87 -4.35 13.55 -6.67
N LYS A 88 -4.64 14.84 -6.44
CA LYS A 88 -6.00 15.34 -6.53
C LYS A 88 -6.39 15.44 -8.00
N THR A 89 -7.23 14.54 -8.48
CA THR A 89 -7.78 14.64 -9.83
C THR A 89 -8.80 15.79 -9.89
N SER A 90 -8.70 16.65 -10.91
CA SER A 90 -9.55 17.84 -11.09
C SER A 90 -10.99 17.53 -11.54
N THR A 91 -11.37 16.26 -11.68
CA THR A 91 -12.68 15.83 -12.15
C THR A 91 -13.69 15.75 -11.00
N SER A 92 -14.28 16.92 -10.75
CA SER A 92 -15.62 17.25 -10.25
C SER A 92 -16.51 16.17 -9.61
N SER A 93 -17.17 16.60 -8.53
CA SER A 93 -18.35 16.04 -7.83
C SER A 93 -18.10 14.89 -6.84
N GLU A 94 -17.92 15.28 -5.57
CA GLU A 94 -18.44 14.76 -4.29
C GLU A 94 -18.72 13.26 -4.02
N GLN A 95 -18.62 12.34 -4.98
CA GLN A 95 -18.51 10.91 -4.70
C GLN A 95 -17.03 10.53 -4.60
N GLN A 96 -16.56 10.40 -3.35
CA GLN A 96 -15.24 9.91 -2.97
C GLN A 96 -15.04 8.42 -3.33
N ASN A 97 -15.21 8.04 -4.59
CA ASN A 97 -14.73 6.75 -5.05
C ASN A 97 -13.22 6.89 -5.20
N ALA A 98 -12.51 6.39 -4.19
CA ALA A 98 -11.07 6.25 -4.16
C ALA A 98 -10.59 5.44 -5.38
N ASN A 99 -10.29 6.12 -6.50
CA ASN A 99 -9.74 5.51 -7.73
C ASN A 99 -8.39 4.79 -7.51
N TRP A 100 -7.83 4.84 -6.30
CA TRP A 100 -6.61 4.14 -5.89
C TRP A 100 -6.86 2.75 -5.30
N LEU A 101 -8.13 2.35 -5.09
CA LEU A 101 -8.46 0.98 -4.71
C LEU A 101 -8.91 0.21 -5.95
N LYS A 102 -8.27 -0.95 -6.19
CA LYS A 102 -8.72 -1.90 -7.20
C LYS A 102 -10.12 -2.38 -6.83
N SER A 103 -11.07 -2.25 -7.75
CA SER A 103 -12.38 -2.86 -7.58
C SER A 103 -12.21 -4.37 -7.42
N GLU A 104 -12.80 -4.96 -6.36
CA GLU A 104 -12.89 -6.41 -6.25
C GLU A 104 -13.50 -6.94 -7.55
N THR A 105 -12.69 -7.65 -8.34
CA THR A 105 -13.20 -8.32 -9.52
C THR A 105 -14.03 -9.49 -9.01
N ILE A 106 -15.32 -9.24 -8.77
CA ILE A 106 -16.30 -10.31 -8.59
C ILE A 106 -16.21 -11.14 -9.88
N ALA A 107 -15.56 -12.30 -9.78
CA ALA A 107 -15.54 -13.27 -10.86
C ALA A 107 -17.00 -13.56 -11.20
N LYS A 108 -17.46 -13.05 -12.35
CA LYS A 108 -18.81 -13.28 -12.82
C LYS A 108 -18.95 -14.80 -12.96
N PRO A 109 -19.90 -15.45 -12.28
CA PRO A 109 -20.06 -16.89 -12.44
C PRO A 109 -20.29 -17.20 -13.94
N PRO A 110 -19.80 -18.35 -14.43
CA PRO A 110 -19.99 -18.73 -15.82
C PRO A 110 -21.49 -18.64 -16.14
N ARG A 111 -21.84 -17.96 -17.23
CA ARG A 111 -23.23 -18.01 -17.72
C ARG A 111 -23.49 -19.44 -18.15
N ASP A 112 -24.31 -20.15 -17.39
CA ASP A 112 -24.87 -21.42 -17.82
C ASP A 112 -25.60 -21.20 -19.15
N ARG A 113 -25.00 -21.68 -20.24
CA ARG A 113 -25.73 -21.93 -21.48
C ARG A 113 -26.46 -23.25 -21.28
N ASN A 114 -27.74 -23.18 -20.94
CA ASN A 114 -28.63 -24.30 -21.26
C ASN A 114 -30.02 -23.77 -21.62
N GLY A 115 -30.22 -23.58 -22.92
CA GLY A 115 -31.52 -23.57 -23.55
C GLY A 115 -31.35 -24.24 -24.91
N SER A 116 -31.81 -25.49 -25.04
CA SER A 116 -32.33 -26.08 -26.27
C SER A 116 -32.75 -27.54 -26.06
N GLY A 117 -33.96 -27.87 -26.55
CA GLY A 117 -34.53 -29.21 -26.71
C GLY A 117 -35.73 -29.42 -25.78
N HIS A 118 -36.99 -29.13 -26.16
CA HIS A 118 -37.79 -29.70 -27.25
C HIS A 118 -37.96 -31.22 -27.15
N ILE A 119 -39.09 -31.65 -26.57
CA ILE A 119 -39.83 -32.90 -26.87
C ILE A 119 -41.27 -32.62 -26.41
N ALA A 120 -42.19 -32.43 -27.37
CA ALA A 120 -43.07 -33.45 -27.96
C ALA A 120 -44.37 -33.59 -27.15
#